data_AF-A0AA41U7T2-F1
#
_entry.id   AF-A0AA41U7T2-F1
#
_cell.length_a   1.000
_cell.length_b   1.000
_cell.length_c   1.000
_cell.angle_alpha   90.00
_cell.angle_beta   90.00
_cell.angle_gamma   90.00
#
_symmetry.space_group_name_H-M   'P 1'
#
loop_
_entity.id
_entity.type
_entity.pdbx_description
1 polymer ?
#
loop_
_entity_poly.entity_id
_entity_poly.type
_entity_poly.pdbx_seq_one_letter_code
_entity_poly.pdbx_strand_id
1 'polypeptide(L)'
;MTRRGMGAARVGQALGLVPRQVRLAARAGLLDQHEDGTFDADCVARAAADQRRFLDALHREEPLSARQAAVRLHISRERFLRVARTAELPVVERQWLRRDGRDLEVCYYRTADVDALLPHVVADIELRAAAAAVARSQAAVKAARTRAHNRERARNARQLLATRRPGASGDPVETVLWAVALGAAFGRIVPRLRRFRDDSRAQALAELVLQARLRPAELAQLADEAAGPALRALPALAKPVEVAARLGVPALRVAEHIPALHGYIARETLEELAQVPPGWLLLLRGDQELARVSAMWGREQERAWQLARERADAVLRDAARAVARLSDDAVAELFGLDVELVAALRPRSGRWAAAYVEELLRSRPVWLADAGAARAEVARRAVSAERRASARTARRLGWRRVWAQVFGVPVEEVPESVGRPTPAAVRAALAAPPRWARVAGGGGAAAV
;
A
#
# COMPACT_ATOMS: atom_id res chain seq x y z
N MET A 1 59.81 26.37 75.46
CA MET A 1 60.20 27.31 74.39
C MET A 1 59.47 26.93 73.13
N THR A 2 58.35 27.62 72.83
CA THR A 2 57.58 27.41 71.60
C THR A 2 58.38 27.93 70.42
N ARG A 3 59.03 27.02 69.67
CA ARG A 3 59.64 27.35 68.38
C ARG A 3 58.53 27.93 67.51
N ARG A 4 58.73 29.13 66.98
CA ARG A 4 57.77 29.80 66.08
C ARG A 4 57.51 28.88 64.89
N GLY A 5 56.23 28.63 64.58
CA GLY A 5 55.84 27.89 63.38
C GLY A 5 56.38 28.54 62.11
N MET A 6 56.63 27.72 61.09
CA MET A 6 57.14 28.19 59.79
C MET A 6 56.00 28.56 58.85
N GLY A 7 56.09 29.73 58.22
CA GLY A 7 55.13 30.14 57.19
C GLY A 7 55.28 29.32 55.89
N ALA A 8 54.17 29.13 55.17
CA ALA A 8 54.09 28.31 53.96
C ALA A 8 55.15 28.63 52.88
N ALA A 9 55.49 29.90 52.70
CA ALA A 9 56.53 30.31 51.74
C ALA A 9 57.93 29.81 52.12
N ARG A 10 58.25 29.83 53.42
CA ARG A 10 59.53 29.32 53.94
C ARG A 10 59.59 27.79 53.87
N VAL A 11 58.47 27.12 54.12
CA VAL A 11 58.34 25.66 53.93
C VAL A 11 58.53 25.27 52.46
N GLY A 12 57.88 25.99 51.53
CA GLY A 12 58.06 25.79 50.10
C GLY A 12 59.51 25.95 49.66
N GLN A 13 60.20 26.98 50.15
CA GLN A 13 61.62 27.20 49.87
C GLN A 13 62.51 26.09 50.48
N ALA A 14 62.24 25.66 51.71
CA ALA A 14 63.04 24.65 52.41
C ALA A 14 62.94 23.25 51.79
N LEU A 15 61.77 22.90 51.25
CA LEU A 15 61.50 21.57 50.69
C LEU A 15 61.49 21.55 49.15
N GLY A 16 61.68 22.70 48.49
CA GLY A 16 61.64 22.82 47.02
C GLY A 16 60.23 22.63 46.43
N LEU A 17 59.19 22.99 47.17
CA LEU A 17 57.79 22.75 46.81
C LEU A 17 57.09 24.01 46.32
N VAL A 18 56.18 23.85 45.35
CA VAL A 18 55.26 24.93 44.96
C VAL A 18 54.12 25.09 45.99
N PRO A 19 53.46 26.27 46.08
CA PRO A 19 52.42 26.51 47.08
C PRO A 19 51.25 25.52 47.08
N ARG A 20 50.96 24.88 45.93
CA ARG A 20 49.96 23.81 45.84
C ARG A 20 50.44 22.53 46.53
N GLN A 21 51.70 22.16 46.37
CA GLN A 21 52.29 20.96 46.96
C GLN A 21 52.43 21.09 48.48
N VAL A 22 52.75 22.28 49.00
CA VAL A 22 52.74 22.55 50.44
C VAL A 22 51.34 22.33 51.04
N ARG A 23 50.29 22.83 50.37
CA ARG A 23 48.89 22.60 50.80
C ARG A 23 48.46 21.14 50.70
N LEU A 24 48.91 20.43 49.66
CA LEU A 24 48.65 19.00 49.50
C LEU A 24 49.32 18.21 50.63
N ALA A 25 50.58 18.51 50.94
CA ALA A 25 51.32 17.88 52.03
C ALA A 25 50.63 18.09 53.38
N ALA A 26 50.11 19.29 53.64
CA ALA A 26 49.30 19.58 54.83
C ALA A 26 48.01 18.75 54.87
N ARG A 27 47.23 18.76 53.78
CA ARG A 27 45.94 18.05 53.68
C ARG A 27 46.10 16.54 53.79
N ALA A 28 47.20 15.98 53.29
CA ALA A 28 47.51 14.57 53.37
C ALA A 28 48.17 14.15 54.70
N GLY A 29 48.38 15.09 55.63
CA GLY A 29 49.03 14.81 56.92
C GLY A 29 50.52 14.48 56.81
N LEU A 30 51.17 14.85 55.70
CA LEU A 30 52.62 14.69 55.52
C LEU A 30 53.41 15.82 56.20
N LEU A 31 52.76 16.97 56.44
CA LEU A 31 53.28 18.08 57.24
C LEU A 31 52.22 18.50 58.25
N ASP A 32 52.64 18.67 59.51
CA ASP A 32 51.75 19.11 60.58
C ASP A 32 51.53 20.62 60.48
N GLN A 33 50.27 21.02 60.34
CA GLN A 33 49.85 22.42 60.27
C GLN A 33 49.11 22.82 61.56
N HIS A 34 49.54 23.92 62.17
CA HIS A 34 48.89 24.53 63.33
C HIS A 34 47.63 25.31 62.93
N GLU A 35 46.76 25.60 63.90
CA GLU A 35 45.50 26.33 63.68
C GLU A 35 45.72 27.76 63.14
N ASP A 36 46.87 28.38 63.42
CA ASP A 36 47.27 29.69 62.90
C ASP A 36 47.77 29.65 61.43
N GLY A 37 47.74 28.48 60.80
CA GLY A 37 48.17 28.25 59.43
C GLY A 37 49.68 28.09 59.26
N THR A 38 50.46 28.17 60.33
CA THR A 38 51.91 27.89 60.31
C THR A 38 52.19 26.39 60.42
N PHE A 39 53.37 25.95 60.01
CA PHE A 39 53.78 24.55 60.01
C PHE A 39 54.74 24.25 61.16
N ASP A 40 54.65 23.05 61.74
CA ASP A 40 55.58 22.60 62.77
C ASP A 40 57.01 22.53 62.19
N ALA A 41 57.91 23.29 62.82
CA ALA A 41 59.28 23.41 62.39
C ALA A 41 60.05 22.08 62.48
N ASP A 42 59.73 21.25 63.46
CA ASP A 42 60.38 19.94 63.64
C ASP A 42 59.89 18.95 62.59
N CYS A 43 58.60 18.97 62.25
CA CYS A 43 58.04 18.20 61.14
C CYS A 43 58.68 18.54 59.79
N VAL A 44 58.83 19.84 59.49
CA VAL A 44 59.49 20.32 58.26
C VAL A 44 60.99 19.95 58.24
N ALA A 45 61.68 20.05 59.38
CA ALA A 45 63.08 19.65 59.48
C ALA A 45 63.28 18.14 59.24
N ARG A 46 62.38 17.29 59.74
CA ARG A 46 62.37 15.85 59.44
C ARG A 46 62.15 15.58 57.96
N ALA A 47 61.19 16.27 57.33
CA ALA A 47 60.93 16.16 55.90
C ALA A 47 62.15 16.60 55.05
N ALA A 48 62.86 17.65 55.48
CA ALA A 48 64.07 18.12 54.78
C ALA A 48 65.25 17.14 54.95
N ALA A 49 65.36 16.47 56.09
CA ALA A 49 66.42 15.49 56.35
C ALA A 49 66.30 14.23 55.48
N ASP A 50 65.08 13.82 55.10
CA ASP A 50 64.81 12.73 54.15
C ASP A 50 63.88 13.19 53.03
N GLN A 51 64.36 14.19 52.28
CA GLN A 51 63.56 14.86 51.25
C GLN A 51 63.06 13.90 50.18
N ARG A 52 63.83 12.87 49.81
CA ARG A 52 63.42 11.90 48.80
C ARG A 52 62.21 11.10 49.24
N ARG A 53 62.24 10.53 50.45
CA ARG A 53 61.11 9.76 50.99
C ARG A 53 59.87 10.64 51.16
N PHE A 54 60.06 11.89 51.58
CA PHE A 54 58.97 12.86 51.67
C PHE A 54 58.35 13.16 50.30
N LEU A 55 59.16 13.42 49.27
CA LEU A 55 58.67 13.68 47.91
C LEU A 55 57.97 12.46 47.29
N ASP A 56 58.47 11.25 47.54
CA ASP A 56 57.82 10.01 47.11
C ASP A 56 56.45 9.82 47.79
N ALA A 57 56.36 10.12 49.09
CA ALA A 57 55.10 10.11 49.81
C ALA A 57 54.14 11.18 49.26
N LEU A 58 54.63 12.39 49.01
CA LEU A 58 53.83 13.48 48.43
C LEU A 58 53.32 13.16 47.03
N HIS A 59 54.15 12.53 46.18
CA HIS A 59 53.75 12.13 44.83
C HIS A 59 52.60 11.10 44.85
N ARG A 60 52.59 10.20 45.84
CA ARG A 60 51.48 9.25 46.04
C ARG A 60 50.16 9.93 46.40
N GLU A 61 50.21 11.13 46.98
CA GLU A 61 49.03 11.94 47.31
C GLU A 61 48.55 12.80 46.13
N GLU A 62 49.34 12.95 45.07
CA GLU A 62 48.99 13.88 43.99
C GLU A 62 47.69 13.47 43.29
N PRO A 63 46.76 14.43 43.05
CA PRO A 63 45.50 14.16 42.40
C PRO A 63 45.68 13.96 40.89
N LEU A 64 45.20 12.83 40.38
CA LEU A 64 45.19 12.48 38.96
C LEU A 64 43.78 12.58 38.40
N SER A 65 43.63 13.26 37.27
CA SER A 65 42.39 13.17 36.48
C SER A 65 42.19 11.76 35.92
N ALA A 66 40.95 11.39 35.57
CA ALA A 66 40.66 10.11 34.92
C ALA A 66 41.51 9.82 33.67
N ARG A 67 41.92 10.87 32.93
CA ARG A 67 42.80 10.71 31.76
C ARG A 67 44.23 10.35 32.19
N GLN A 68 44.77 11.05 33.19
CA GLN A 68 46.11 10.78 33.71
C GLN A 68 46.19 9.42 34.37
N ALA A 69 45.19 9.05 35.17
CA ALA A 69 45.09 7.73 35.79
C ALA A 69 45.01 6.61 34.74
N ALA A 70 44.24 6.82 33.66
CA ALA A 70 44.15 5.86 32.57
C ALA A 70 45.48 5.68 31.82
N VAL A 71 46.21 6.77 31.56
CA VAL A 71 47.56 6.71 30.97
C VAL A 71 48.52 5.96 31.89
N ARG A 72 48.48 6.26 33.19
CA ARG A 72 49.32 5.61 34.21
C ARG A 72 49.09 4.11 34.32
N LEU A 73 47.84 3.67 34.14
CA LEU A 73 47.46 2.26 34.12
C LEU A 73 47.51 1.63 32.72
N HIS A 74 47.97 2.35 31.69
CA HIS A 74 48.02 1.92 30.29
C HIS A 74 46.68 1.38 29.74
N ILE A 75 45.56 1.99 30.14
CA ILE A 75 44.22 1.64 29.67
C ILE A 75 43.48 2.85 29.08
N SER A 76 42.40 2.59 28.35
CA SER A 76 41.50 3.67 27.89
C SER A 76 40.83 4.38 29.06
N ARG A 77 40.57 5.68 28.94
CA ARG A 77 39.83 6.49 29.93
C ARG A 77 38.49 5.87 30.34
N GLU A 78 37.70 5.39 29.38
CA GLU A 78 36.39 4.77 29.67
C GLU A 78 36.51 3.49 30.49
N ARG A 79 37.56 2.70 30.24
CA ARG A 79 37.86 1.51 31.03
C ARG A 79 38.29 1.90 32.44
N PHE A 80 39.15 2.90 32.60
CA PHE A 80 39.49 3.42 33.92
C PHE A 80 38.23 3.87 34.68
N LEU A 81 37.33 4.64 34.06
CA LEU A 81 36.10 5.08 34.73
C LEU A 81 35.20 3.92 35.18
N ARG A 82 35.13 2.83 34.39
CA ARG A 82 34.43 1.61 34.79
C ARG A 82 35.11 0.92 35.97
N VAL A 83 36.44 0.74 35.90
CA VAL A 83 37.21 0.12 36.98
C VAL A 83 37.12 0.95 38.25
N ALA A 84 37.31 2.26 38.18
CA ALA A 84 37.19 3.19 39.30
C ALA A 84 35.80 3.16 39.94
N ARG A 85 34.73 3.01 39.13
CA ARG A 85 33.37 2.84 39.64
C ARG A 85 33.19 1.48 40.33
N THR A 86 33.67 0.40 39.74
CA THR A 86 33.55 -0.96 40.30
C THR A 86 34.39 -1.16 41.54
N ALA A 87 35.58 -0.54 41.59
CA ALA A 87 36.48 -0.55 42.74
C ALA A 87 36.17 0.54 43.76
N GLU A 88 35.10 1.33 43.53
CA GLU A 88 34.66 2.42 44.40
C GLU A 88 35.79 3.39 44.79
N LEU A 89 36.65 3.74 43.83
CA LEU A 89 37.79 4.62 44.08
C LEU A 89 37.33 5.98 44.64
N PRO A 90 37.91 6.44 45.76
CA PRO A 90 37.54 7.72 46.35
C PRO A 90 37.97 8.88 45.46
N VAL A 91 37.08 9.85 45.32
CA VAL A 91 37.35 11.10 44.59
C VAL A 91 37.87 12.13 45.59
N VAL A 92 39.12 12.55 45.43
CA VAL A 92 39.79 13.49 46.34
C VAL A 92 39.47 14.96 46.06
N GLU A 93 39.10 15.26 44.81
CA GLU A 93 38.76 16.61 44.35
C GLU A 93 37.80 16.53 43.15
N ARG A 94 36.85 17.48 43.11
CA ARG A 94 35.90 17.65 42.00
C ARG A 94 36.04 19.07 41.48
N GLN A 95 36.23 19.23 40.18
CA GLN A 95 36.34 20.52 39.54
C GLN A 95 35.36 20.63 38.38
N TRP A 96 34.57 21.70 38.36
CA TRP A 96 33.69 22.02 37.24
C TRP A 96 34.47 22.84 36.21
N LEU A 97 34.60 22.32 35.00
CA LEU A 97 35.27 22.99 33.89
C LEU A 97 34.27 23.24 32.77
N ARG A 98 34.21 24.48 32.29
CA ARG A 98 33.40 24.84 31.12
C ARG A 98 34.22 24.63 29.85
N ARG A 99 33.80 23.72 28.99
CA ARG A 99 34.46 23.41 27.72
C ARG A 99 33.42 23.14 26.64
N ASP A 100 33.59 23.75 25.47
CA ASP A 100 32.68 23.61 24.33
C ASP A 100 31.22 23.94 24.68
N GLY A 101 31.01 24.98 25.51
CA GLY A 101 29.70 25.43 25.95
C GLY A 101 29.01 24.55 26.99
N ARG A 102 29.65 23.47 27.46
CA ARG A 102 29.11 22.54 28.48
C ARG A 102 29.94 22.59 29.76
N ASP A 103 29.26 22.44 30.89
CA ASP A 103 29.91 22.27 32.19
C ASP A 103 30.22 20.79 32.41
N LEU A 104 31.51 20.47 32.55
CA LEU A 104 32.03 19.12 32.75
C LEU A 104 32.59 18.99 34.17
N GLU A 105 32.06 18.04 34.94
CA GLU A 105 32.64 17.65 36.22
C GLU A 105 33.87 16.77 35.97
N VAL A 106 35.03 17.22 36.45
CA VAL A 106 36.28 16.46 36.44
C VAL A 106 36.56 15.97 37.85
N CYS A 107 36.50 14.65 38.01
CA CYS A 107 36.90 13.97 39.23
C CYS A 107 38.40 13.67 39.21
N TYR A 108 39.06 13.91 40.35
CA TYR A 108 40.44 13.57 40.60
C TYR A 108 40.55 12.44 41.63
N TYR A 109 41.50 11.54 41.40
CA TYR A 109 41.76 10.36 42.21
C TYR A 109 43.18 10.46 42.77
N ARG A 110 43.40 9.94 43.97
CA ARG A 110 44.73 9.90 44.58
C ARG A 110 45.64 8.96 43.78
N THR A 111 46.90 9.36 43.58
CA THR A 111 47.87 8.55 42.83
C THR A 111 48.07 7.15 43.44
N ALA A 112 48.17 7.06 44.78
CA ALA A 112 48.31 5.80 45.49
C ALA A 112 47.17 4.80 45.21
N ASP A 113 45.92 5.30 45.23
CA ASP A 113 44.75 4.46 45.06
C ASP A 113 44.62 3.99 43.60
N VAL A 114 45.04 4.84 42.64
CA VAL A 114 45.16 4.45 41.23
C VAL A 114 46.24 3.39 41.05
N ASP A 115 47.41 3.54 41.67
CA ASP A 115 48.51 2.57 41.59
C ASP A 115 48.14 1.22 42.20
N ALA A 116 47.32 1.21 43.26
CA ALA A 116 46.81 -0.01 43.86
C ALA A 116 45.95 -0.85 42.89
N LEU A 117 45.39 -0.25 41.84
CA LEU A 117 44.64 -0.98 40.80
C LEU A 117 45.55 -1.69 39.78
N LEU A 118 46.84 -1.37 39.72
CA LEU A 118 47.73 -1.87 38.66
C LEU A 118 47.77 -3.41 38.58
N PRO A 119 47.90 -4.18 39.67
CA PRO A 119 47.88 -5.64 39.61
C PRO A 119 46.56 -6.19 39.03
N HIS A 120 45.44 -5.59 39.39
CA HIS A 120 44.11 -5.99 38.89
C HIS A 120 43.92 -5.69 37.41
N VAL A 121 44.42 -4.54 36.95
CA VAL A 121 44.38 -4.15 35.53
C VAL A 121 45.24 -5.10 34.69
N VAL A 122 46.42 -5.47 35.17
CA VAL A 122 47.30 -6.44 34.50
C VAL A 122 46.62 -7.80 34.37
N ALA A 123 46.07 -8.33 35.47
CA ALA A 123 45.34 -9.61 35.46
C ALA A 123 44.14 -9.60 34.51
N ASP A 124 43.36 -8.52 34.46
CA ASP A 124 42.23 -8.36 33.54
C ASP A 124 42.69 -8.25 32.06
N ILE A 125 43.84 -7.66 31.78
CA ILE A 125 44.43 -7.65 30.44
C ILE A 125 44.83 -9.08 30.02
N GLU A 126 45.49 -9.84 30.89
CA GLU A 126 45.91 -11.23 30.62
C GLU A 126 44.71 -12.16 30.41
N LEU A 127 43.69 -12.08 31.28
CA LEU A 127 42.45 -12.86 31.14
C LEU A 127 41.75 -12.59 29.81
N ARG A 128 41.71 -11.32 29.37
CA ARG A 128 41.12 -10.97 28.07
C ARG A 128 41.96 -11.46 26.90
N ALA A 129 43.29 -11.41 27.00
CA ALA A 129 44.17 -11.95 25.99
C ALA A 129 43.97 -13.47 25.84
N ALA A 130 43.85 -14.19 26.96
CA ALA A 130 43.53 -15.61 26.98
C ALA A 130 42.14 -15.92 26.39
N ALA A 131 41.10 -15.18 26.81
CA ALA A 131 39.75 -15.32 26.27
C ALA A 131 39.69 -15.06 24.76
N ALA A 132 40.38 -14.02 24.28
CA ALA A 132 40.49 -13.72 22.85
C ALA A 132 41.22 -14.83 22.08
N ALA A 133 42.26 -15.45 22.66
CA ALA A 133 42.95 -16.58 22.05
C ALA A 133 42.03 -17.81 21.91
N VAL A 134 41.25 -18.14 22.95
CA VAL A 134 40.27 -19.23 22.91
C VAL A 134 39.19 -18.96 21.86
N ALA A 135 38.63 -17.75 21.82
CA ALA A 135 37.62 -17.36 20.83
C ALA A 135 38.15 -17.48 19.39
N ARG A 136 39.40 -17.06 19.14
CA ARG A 136 40.05 -17.25 17.82
C ARG A 136 40.22 -18.73 17.46
N SER A 137 40.63 -19.56 18.41
CA SER A 137 40.77 -21.00 18.20
C SER A 137 39.42 -21.65 17.86
N GLN A 138 38.37 -21.36 18.63
CA GLN A 138 37.02 -21.85 18.37
C GLN A 138 36.47 -21.36 17.01
N ALA A 139 36.74 -20.11 16.64
CA ALA A 139 36.37 -19.57 15.34
C ALA A 139 37.12 -20.30 14.20
N ALA A 140 38.41 -20.62 14.38
CA ALA A 140 39.19 -21.40 13.43
C ALA A 140 38.63 -22.83 13.27
N VAL A 141 38.27 -23.50 14.38
CA VAL A 141 37.62 -24.82 14.36
C VAL A 141 36.29 -24.78 13.63
N LYS A 142 35.44 -23.79 13.93
CA LYS A 142 34.15 -23.58 13.25
C LYS A 142 34.36 -23.35 11.74
N ALA A 143 35.32 -22.51 11.38
CA ALA A 143 35.65 -22.24 9.98
C ALA A 143 36.16 -23.50 9.26
N ALA A 144 37.00 -24.32 9.92
CA ALA A 144 37.47 -25.60 9.38
C ALA A 144 36.31 -26.58 9.14
N ARG A 145 35.38 -26.71 10.10
CA ARG A 145 34.18 -27.55 9.97
C ARG A 145 33.29 -27.08 8.81
N THR A 146 33.05 -25.78 8.68
CA THR A 146 32.29 -25.22 7.56
C THR A 146 32.97 -25.47 6.22
N ARG A 147 34.30 -25.33 6.13
CA ARG A 147 35.06 -25.65 4.92
C ARG A 147 34.95 -27.14 4.57
N ALA A 148 35.02 -28.04 5.56
CA ALA A 148 34.87 -29.47 5.35
C ALA A 148 33.47 -29.80 4.81
N HIS A 149 32.42 -29.29 5.45
CA HIS A 149 31.03 -29.49 5.01
C HIS A 149 30.78 -28.93 3.60
N ASN A 150 31.29 -27.74 3.28
CA ASN A 150 31.16 -27.16 1.95
C ASN A 150 31.90 -27.98 0.87
N ARG A 151 33.06 -28.56 1.19
CA ARG A 151 33.78 -29.47 0.28
C ARG A 151 32.99 -30.75 0.04
N GLU A 152 32.39 -31.32 1.07
CA GLU A 152 31.54 -32.50 0.96
C GLU A 152 30.30 -32.21 0.11
N ARG A 153 29.58 -31.11 0.39
CA ARG A 153 28.44 -30.67 -0.42
C ARG A 153 28.80 -30.48 -1.90
N ALA A 154 29.94 -29.85 -2.19
CA ALA A 154 30.40 -29.68 -3.56
C ALA A 154 30.75 -31.02 -4.22
N ARG A 155 31.36 -31.97 -3.50
CA ARG A 155 31.64 -33.33 -4.02
C ARG A 155 30.35 -34.08 -4.34
N ASN A 156 29.38 -34.07 -3.43
CA ASN A 156 28.10 -34.75 -3.64
C ASN A 156 27.33 -34.12 -4.81
N ALA A 157 27.34 -32.79 -4.92
CA ALA A 157 26.74 -32.09 -6.06
C ALA A 157 27.40 -32.47 -7.38
N ARG A 158 28.74 -32.60 -7.43
CA ARG A 158 29.45 -33.08 -8.64
C ARG A 158 29.09 -34.51 -9.02
N GLN A 159 28.99 -35.41 -8.04
CA GLN A 159 28.54 -36.78 -8.27
C GLN A 159 27.11 -36.81 -8.83
N LEU A 160 26.19 -36.05 -8.23
CA LEU A 160 24.82 -35.96 -8.72
C LEU A 160 24.73 -35.36 -10.12
N LEU A 161 25.51 -34.32 -10.42
CA LEU A 161 25.61 -33.76 -11.78
C LEU A 161 26.09 -34.79 -12.79
N ALA A 162 27.09 -35.61 -12.45
CA ALA A 162 27.58 -36.66 -13.33
C ALA A 162 26.49 -37.70 -13.64
N THR A 163 25.67 -38.07 -12.65
CA THR A 163 24.54 -39.00 -12.85
C THR A 163 23.38 -38.41 -13.65
N ARG A 164 23.20 -37.08 -13.61
CA ARG A 164 22.14 -36.37 -14.33
C ARG A 164 22.55 -35.88 -15.72
N ARG A 165 23.82 -36.03 -16.11
CA ARG A 165 24.29 -35.65 -17.44
C ARG A 165 23.55 -36.52 -18.48
N PRO A 166 22.84 -35.92 -19.44
CA PRO A 166 22.16 -36.68 -20.48
C PRO A 166 23.18 -37.41 -21.36
N GLY A 167 22.89 -38.67 -21.69
CA GLY A 167 23.68 -39.48 -22.62
C GLY A 167 23.44 -39.08 -24.08
N ALA A 168 24.20 -39.67 -25.01
CA ALA A 168 24.10 -39.38 -26.45
C ALA A 168 22.73 -39.73 -27.06
N SER A 169 22.05 -40.73 -26.50
CA SER A 169 20.69 -41.16 -26.84
C SER A 169 19.67 -40.79 -25.76
N GLY A 170 19.96 -39.76 -24.95
CA GLY A 170 19.09 -39.32 -23.86
C GLY A 170 17.82 -38.63 -24.37
N ASP A 171 16.82 -38.55 -23.50
CA ASP A 171 15.57 -37.81 -23.75
C ASP A 171 15.87 -36.38 -24.25
N PRO A 172 15.28 -35.93 -25.38
CA PRO A 172 15.38 -34.56 -25.86
C PRO A 172 15.04 -33.51 -24.79
N VAL A 173 14.07 -33.78 -23.91
CA VAL A 173 13.67 -32.89 -22.81
C VAL A 173 14.83 -32.69 -21.85
N GLU A 174 15.46 -33.78 -21.38
CA GLU A 174 16.59 -33.74 -20.44
C GLU A 174 17.82 -33.08 -21.08
N THR A 175 18.05 -33.30 -22.38
CA THR A 175 19.15 -32.67 -23.12
C THR A 175 19.00 -31.14 -23.16
N VAL A 176 17.79 -30.65 -23.42
CA VAL A 176 17.49 -29.21 -23.44
C VAL A 176 17.54 -28.63 -22.03
N LEU A 177 16.95 -29.31 -21.04
CA LEU A 177 16.98 -28.93 -19.64
C LEU A 177 18.41 -28.74 -19.13
N TRP A 178 19.30 -29.70 -19.42
CA TRP A 178 20.70 -29.68 -19.03
C TRP A 178 21.45 -28.46 -19.59
N ALA A 179 21.29 -28.17 -20.88
CA ALA A 179 21.93 -27.01 -21.51
C ALA A 179 21.39 -25.68 -20.98
N VAL A 180 20.09 -25.58 -20.72
CA VAL A 180 19.48 -24.38 -20.11
C VAL A 180 20.04 -24.15 -18.72
N ALA A 181 20.12 -25.19 -17.89
CA ALA A 181 20.64 -25.11 -16.52
C ALA A 181 22.11 -24.69 -16.48
N LEU A 182 22.97 -25.29 -17.33
CA LEU A 182 24.37 -24.90 -17.45
C LEU A 182 24.53 -23.45 -17.93
N GLY A 183 23.78 -23.06 -18.97
CA GLY A 183 23.80 -21.69 -19.48
C GLY A 183 23.30 -20.67 -18.44
N ALA A 184 22.31 -21.04 -17.62
CA ALA A 184 21.80 -20.19 -16.55
C ALA A 184 22.84 -20.02 -15.42
N ALA A 185 23.47 -21.12 -14.98
CA ALA A 185 24.53 -21.07 -13.97
C ALA A 185 25.79 -20.33 -14.46
N PHE A 186 26.12 -20.43 -15.75
CA PHE A 186 27.22 -19.71 -16.38
C PHE A 186 26.91 -18.22 -16.63
N GLY A 187 25.63 -17.84 -16.65
CA GLY A 187 25.18 -16.48 -16.96
C GLY A 187 25.04 -16.18 -18.45
N ARG A 188 25.18 -17.18 -19.33
CA ARG A 188 24.99 -17.06 -20.78
C ARG A 188 24.18 -18.22 -21.33
N ILE A 189 22.93 -17.93 -21.71
CA ILE A 189 22.02 -18.90 -22.34
C ILE A 189 21.92 -18.60 -23.84
N VAL A 190 22.01 -19.66 -24.66
CA VAL A 190 21.78 -19.58 -26.10
C VAL A 190 20.38 -19.00 -26.38
N PRO A 191 20.21 -18.00 -27.27
CA PRO A 191 18.93 -17.30 -27.44
C PRO A 191 17.71 -18.19 -27.66
N ARG A 192 17.84 -19.26 -28.46
CA ARG A 192 16.75 -20.22 -28.74
C ARG A 192 16.32 -21.04 -27.51
N LEU A 193 17.19 -21.18 -26.51
CA LEU A 193 16.93 -21.90 -25.26
C LEU A 193 16.42 -21.00 -24.14
N ARG A 194 16.55 -19.68 -24.28
CA ARG A 194 16.23 -18.69 -23.22
C ARG A 194 14.80 -18.79 -22.71
N ARG A 195 13.84 -19.17 -23.57
CA ARG A 195 12.43 -19.34 -23.19
C ARG A 195 12.18 -20.38 -22.10
N PHE A 196 13.14 -21.28 -21.86
CA PHE A 196 13.03 -22.33 -20.84
C PHE A 196 13.75 -21.99 -19.54
N ARG A 197 14.36 -20.80 -19.43
CA ARG A 197 15.13 -20.37 -18.26
C ARG A 197 14.32 -20.43 -16.97
N ASP A 198 13.05 -20.08 -17.05
CA ASP A 198 12.17 -19.94 -15.88
C ASP A 198 11.46 -21.26 -15.51
N ASP A 199 11.81 -22.36 -16.16
CA ASP A 199 11.35 -23.68 -15.77
C ASP A 199 11.95 -24.09 -14.42
N SER A 200 11.10 -24.55 -13.50
CA SER A 200 11.50 -24.89 -12.12
C SER A 200 12.52 -26.02 -12.07
N ARG A 201 12.47 -26.99 -13.00
CA ARG A 201 13.45 -28.06 -13.10
C ARG A 201 14.80 -27.51 -13.58
N ALA A 202 14.78 -26.55 -14.50
CA ALA A 202 16.00 -25.93 -15.02
C ALA A 202 16.69 -25.10 -13.93
N GLN A 203 15.91 -24.36 -13.13
CA GLN A 203 16.40 -23.61 -11.98
C GLN A 203 17.01 -24.53 -10.92
N ALA A 204 16.30 -25.60 -10.53
CA ALA A 204 16.81 -26.56 -9.55
C ALA A 204 18.12 -27.22 -10.00
N LEU A 205 18.24 -27.54 -11.30
CA LEU A 205 19.47 -28.08 -11.87
C LEU A 205 20.58 -27.02 -11.94
N ALA A 206 20.27 -25.76 -12.26
CA ALA A 206 21.24 -24.67 -12.25
C ALA A 206 21.79 -24.41 -10.83
N GLU A 207 20.94 -24.48 -9.81
CA GLU A 207 21.38 -24.41 -8.41
C GLU A 207 22.32 -25.56 -8.06
N LEU A 208 22.03 -26.78 -8.51
CA LEU A 208 22.92 -27.92 -8.32
C LEU A 208 24.29 -27.69 -8.99
N VAL A 209 24.31 -27.10 -10.20
CA VAL A 209 25.55 -26.69 -10.89
C VAL A 209 26.35 -25.67 -10.06
N LEU A 210 25.69 -24.66 -9.50
CA LEU A 210 26.36 -23.67 -8.64
C LEU A 210 26.90 -24.29 -7.34
N GLN A 211 26.17 -25.25 -6.76
CA GLN A 211 26.60 -25.98 -5.56
C GLN A 211 27.83 -26.86 -5.81
N ALA A 212 27.99 -27.38 -7.02
CA ALA A 212 29.15 -28.17 -7.41
C ALA A 212 30.46 -27.38 -7.46
N ARG A 213 30.41 -26.03 -7.40
CA ARG A 213 31.59 -25.15 -7.38
C ARG A 213 32.59 -25.53 -8.48
N LEU A 214 32.09 -25.70 -9.69
CA LEU A 214 32.92 -25.95 -10.86
C LEU A 214 33.81 -24.73 -11.12
N ARG A 215 35.01 -24.94 -11.68
CA ARG A 215 35.83 -23.81 -12.10
C ARG A 215 35.11 -23.06 -13.24
N PRO A 216 35.28 -21.74 -13.37
CA PRO A 216 34.65 -21.00 -14.46
C PRO A 216 34.93 -21.58 -15.85
N ALA A 217 36.17 -22.05 -16.09
CA ALA A 217 36.54 -22.71 -17.34
C ALA A 217 35.83 -24.06 -17.55
N GLU A 218 35.72 -24.88 -16.51
CA GLU A 218 35.01 -26.17 -16.56
C GLU A 218 33.51 -25.95 -16.86
N LEU A 219 32.89 -24.96 -16.22
CA LEU A 219 31.49 -24.61 -16.45
C LEU A 219 31.26 -24.07 -17.87
N ALA A 220 32.14 -23.19 -18.36
CA ALA A 220 32.08 -22.68 -19.73
C ALA A 220 32.17 -23.81 -20.75
N GLN A 221 33.15 -24.72 -20.58
CA GLN A 221 33.31 -25.89 -21.44
C GLN A 221 32.05 -26.77 -21.45
N LEU A 222 31.49 -27.10 -20.29
CA LEU A 222 30.28 -27.92 -20.22
C LEU A 222 29.07 -27.23 -20.88
N ALA A 223 28.93 -25.91 -20.72
CA ALA A 223 27.87 -25.14 -21.36
C ALA A 223 28.01 -25.14 -22.89
N ASP A 224 29.24 -24.98 -23.40
CA ASP A 224 29.54 -25.01 -24.83
C ASP A 224 29.32 -26.42 -25.42
N GLU A 225 29.76 -27.48 -24.72
CA GLU A 225 29.53 -28.88 -25.11
C GLU A 225 28.03 -29.22 -25.16
N ALA A 226 27.23 -28.69 -24.25
CA ALA A 226 25.80 -28.96 -24.16
C ALA A 226 24.96 -28.20 -25.21
N ALA A 227 25.45 -27.05 -25.70
CA ALA A 227 24.69 -26.18 -26.59
C ALA A 227 24.32 -26.84 -27.92
N GLY A 228 25.28 -27.48 -28.59
CA GLY A 228 25.06 -28.14 -29.89
C GLY A 228 24.02 -29.26 -29.83
N PRO A 229 24.16 -30.26 -28.94
CA PRO A 229 23.16 -31.31 -28.72
C PRO A 229 21.77 -30.76 -28.38
N ALA A 230 21.67 -29.77 -27.49
CA ALA A 230 20.37 -29.20 -27.12
C ALA A 230 19.68 -28.51 -28.30
N LEU A 231 20.42 -27.79 -29.14
CA LEU A 231 19.84 -27.18 -30.35
C LEU A 231 19.34 -28.22 -31.36
N ARG A 232 19.99 -29.38 -31.45
CA ARG A 232 19.53 -30.51 -32.27
C ARG A 232 18.34 -31.25 -31.65
N ALA A 233 18.21 -31.25 -30.33
CA ALA A 233 17.08 -31.85 -29.62
C ALA A 233 15.79 -31.02 -29.71
N LEU A 234 15.88 -29.69 -29.85
CA LEU A 234 14.72 -28.79 -29.87
C LEU A 234 13.61 -29.17 -30.89
N PRO A 235 13.91 -29.55 -32.15
CA PRO A 235 12.87 -29.94 -33.11
C PRO A 235 12.13 -31.24 -32.73
N ALA A 236 12.78 -32.12 -31.95
CA ALA A 236 12.18 -33.36 -31.44
C ALA A 236 11.19 -33.13 -30.29
N LEU A 237 11.01 -31.88 -29.83
CA LEU A 237 10.00 -31.52 -28.83
C LEU A 237 8.70 -31.06 -29.49
N ALA A 238 7.58 -31.61 -29.04
CA ALA A 238 6.24 -31.15 -29.37
C ALA A 238 5.90 -29.89 -28.57
N LYS A 239 5.27 -28.90 -29.21
CA LYS A 239 4.89 -27.64 -28.55
C LYS A 239 3.68 -27.84 -27.63
N PRO A 240 3.49 -27.06 -26.56
CA PRO A 240 2.33 -27.18 -25.67
C PRO A 240 0.97 -27.14 -26.39
N VAL A 241 0.85 -26.30 -27.42
CA VAL A 241 -0.38 -26.20 -28.23
C VAL A 241 -0.62 -27.47 -29.06
N GLU A 242 0.46 -28.07 -29.59
CA GLU A 242 0.41 -29.32 -30.36
C GLU A 242 0.02 -30.49 -29.44
N VAL A 243 0.61 -30.56 -28.24
CA VAL A 243 0.25 -31.54 -27.21
C VAL A 243 -1.23 -31.41 -26.83
N ALA A 244 -1.70 -30.19 -26.58
CA ALA A 244 -3.09 -29.96 -26.20
C ALA A 244 -4.07 -30.32 -27.32
N ALA A 245 -3.78 -29.94 -28.56
CA ALA A 245 -4.61 -30.26 -29.71
C ALA A 245 -4.66 -31.77 -29.98
N ARG A 246 -3.52 -32.46 -29.84
CA ARG A 246 -3.42 -33.89 -30.14
C ARG A 246 -3.98 -34.78 -29.04
N LEU A 247 -3.77 -34.41 -27.77
CA LEU A 247 -4.20 -35.20 -26.62
C LEU A 247 -5.54 -34.76 -26.04
N GLY A 248 -6.10 -33.62 -26.45
CA GLY A 248 -7.37 -33.10 -25.92
C GLY A 248 -7.28 -32.54 -24.49
N VAL A 249 -6.07 -32.44 -23.92
CA VAL A 249 -5.83 -31.95 -22.54
C VAL A 249 -4.68 -30.94 -22.48
N PRO A 250 -4.71 -29.91 -21.62
CA PRO A 250 -3.62 -28.94 -21.50
C PRO A 250 -2.27 -29.61 -21.24
N ALA A 251 -1.24 -29.18 -21.97
CA ALA A 251 0.10 -29.75 -21.84
C ALA A 251 0.70 -29.64 -20.43
N LEU A 252 0.28 -28.65 -19.65
CA LEU A 252 0.69 -28.52 -18.24
C LEU A 252 0.17 -29.67 -17.37
N ARG A 253 -1.03 -30.20 -17.65
CA ARG A 253 -1.56 -31.38 -16.94
C ARG A 253 -0.82 -32.65 -17.33
N VAL A 254 -0.45 -32.76 -18.59
CA VAL A 254 0.36 -33.88 -19.10
C VAL A 254 1.76 -33.90 -18.44
N ALA A 255 2.35 -32.71 -18.24
CA ALA A 255 3.65 -32.55 -17.60
C ALA A 255 3.72 -33.02 -16.14
N GLU A 256 2.57 -33.25 -15.47
CA GLU A 256 2.53 -33.83 -14.11
C GLU A 256 2.86 -35.34 -14.12
N HIS A 257 2.73 -36.01 -15.27
CA HIS A 257 2.84 -37.47 -15.38
C HIS A 257 4.05 -37.96 -16.15
N ILE A 258 4.67 -37.12 -16.98
CA ILE A 258 5.79 -37.49 -17.84
C ILE A 258 6.87 -36.38 -17.88
N PRO A 259 8.12 -36.71 -18.27
CA PRO A 259 9.16 -35.71 -18.47
C PRO A 259 8.69 -34.62 -19.43
N ALA A 260 8.69 -33.39 -18.93
CA ALA A 260 8.32 -32.21 -19.70
C ALA A 260 9.19 -31.00 -19.32
N LEU A 261 9.28 -30.05 -20.24
CA LEU A 261 9.94 -28.76 -20.07
C LEU A 261 8.98 -27.65 -20.50
N HIS A 262 8.41 -26.92 -19.54
CA HIS A 262 7.41 -25.87 -19.81
C HIS A 262 6.24 -26.34 -20.70
N GLY A 263 5.75 -27.57 -20.47
CA GLY A 263 4.69 -28.20 -21.27
C GLY A 263 5.14 -28.74 -22.64
N TYR A 264 6.44 -28.64 -22.98
CA TYR A 264 7.01 -29.36 -24.10
C TYR A 264 7.35 -30.79 -23.68
N ILE A 265 7.02 -31.76 -24.53
CA ILE A 265 7.34 -33.18 -24.34
C ILE A 265 8.03 -33.70 -25.61
N ALA A 266 8.70 -34.85 -25.54
CA ALA A 266 9.25 -35.48 -26.73
C ALA A 266 8.11 -35.86 -27.71
N ARG A 267 8.35 -35.65 -29.02
CA ARG A 267 7.39 -35.99 -30.08
C ARG A 267 7.03 -37.47 -30.08
N GLU A 268 8.03 -38.34 -29.87
CA GLU A 268 7.83 -39.79 -29.75
C GLU A 268 6.85 -40.12 -28.61
N THR A 269 7.03 -39.51 -27.44
CA THR A 269 6.10 -39.66 -26.30
C THR A 269 4.71 -39.12 -26.62
N LEU A 270 4.60 -38.01 -27.36
CA LEU A 270 3.30 -37.49 -27.80
C LEU A 270 2.59 -38.49 -28.74
N GLU A 271 3.33 -39.09 -29.67
CA GLU A 271 2.80 -40.09 -30.60
C GLU A 271 2.33 -41.34 -29.87
N GLU A 272 3.13 -41.84 -28.93
CA GLU A 272 2.79 -42.99 -28.08
C GLU A 272 1.52 -42.72 -27.26
N LEU A 273 1.46 -41.59 -26.54
CA LEU A 273 0.29 -41.19 -25.76
C LEU A 273 -0.97 -41.00 -26.61
N ALA A 274 -0.81 -40.58 -27.87
CA ALA A 274 -1.93 -40.41 -28.79
C ALA A 274 -2.45 -41.76 -29.30
N GLN A 275 -1.57 -42.73 -29.54
CA GLN A 275 -1.92 -44.06 -30.03
C GLN A 275 -2.48 -44.96 -28.93
N VAL A 276 -1.82 -44.97 -27.77
CA VAL A 276 -2.17 -45.82 -26.62
C VAL A 276 -2.32 -44.92 -25.39
N PRO A 277 -3.48 -44.24 -25.25
CA PRO A 277 -3.68 -43.31 -24.14
C PRO A 277 -3.76 -44.08 -22.80
N PRO A 278 -2.87 -43.79 -21.84
CA PRO A 278 -2.90 -44.44 -20.53
C PRO A 278 -4.13 -44.00 -19.71
N GLY A 279 -4.50 -44.78 -18.70
CA GLY A 279 -5.70 -44.54 -17.90
C GLY A 279 -5.79 -43.13 -17.29
N TRP A 280 -4.67 -42.57 -16.80
CA TRP A 280 -4.64 -41.22 -16.27
C TRP A 280 -4.98 -40.15 -17.33
N LEU A 281 -4.57 -40.36 -18.59
CA LEU A 281 -4.85 -39.43 -19.68
C LEU A 281 -6.34 -39.47 -20.07
N LEU A 282 -6.94 -40.67 -20.03
CA LEU A 282 -8.38 -40.83 -20.25
C LEU A 282 -9.20 -40.14 -19.16
N LEU A 283 -8.77 -40.23 -17.90
CA LEU A 283 -9.40 -39.51 -16.78
C LEU A 283 -9.33 -37.99 -16.98
N LEU A 284 -8.15 -37.46 -17.32
CA LEU A 284 -7.99 -36.02 -17.60
C LEU A 284 -8.88 -35.54 -18.76
N ARG A 285 -9.03 -36.35 -19.81
CA ARG A 285 -9.97 -36.06 -20.90
C ARG A 285 -11.41 -36.04 -20.41
N GLY A 286 -11.80 -37.03 -19.60
CA GLY A 286 -13.13 -37.09 -18.98
C GLY A 286 -13.43 -35.86 -18.13
N ASP A 287 -12.49 -35.46 -17.27
CA ASP A 287 -12.62 -34.27 -16.42
C ASP A 287 -12.78 -32.99 -17.27
N GLN A 288 -12.06 -32.89 -18.37
CA GLN A 288 -12.10 -31.74 -19.25
C GLN A 288 -13.39 -31.64 -20.05
N GLU A 289 -13.91 -32.77 -20.55
CA GLU A 289 -15.21 -32.81 -21.19
C GLU A 289 -16.33 -32.52 -20.18
N LEU A 290 -16.24 -33.07 -18.96
CA LEU A 290 -17.19 -32.77 -17.88
C LEU A 290 -17.19 -31.27 -17.54
N ALA A 291 -16.01 -30.65 -17.42
CA ALA A 291 -15.89 -29.21 -17.19
C ALA A 291 -16.49 -28.40 -18.35
N ARG A 292 -16.27 -28.81 -19.60
CA ARG A 292 -16.82 -28.16 -20.80
C ARG A 292 -18.35 -28.24 -20.84
N VAL A 293 -18.91 -29.42 -20.57
CA VAL A 293 -20.35 -29.65 -20.52
C VAL A 293 -20.97 -28.85 -19.37
N SER A 294 -20.37 -28.90 -18.18
CA SER A 294 -20.82 -28.14 -17.00
C SER A 294 -20.86 -26.63 -17.27
N ALA A 295 -19.83 -26.09 -17.93
CA ALA A 295 -19.78 -24.68 -18.29
C ALA A 295 -20.83 -24.30 -19.35
N MET A 296 -21.15 -25.20 -20.28
CA MET A 296 -22.22 -25.00 -21.26
C MET A 296 -23.59 -24.99 -20.59
N TRP A 297 -23.86 -25.98 -19.73
CA TRP A 297 -25.11 -26.08 -18.98
C TRP A 297 -25.31 -24.90 -18.03
N GLY A 298 -24.25 -24.44 -17.36
CA GLY A 298 -24.30 -23.24 -16.52
C GLY A 298 -24.71 -21.99 -17.32
N ARG A 299 -24.16 -21.80 -18.53
CA ARG A 299 -24.57 -20.70 -19.42
C ARG A 299 -26.01 -20.80 -19.88
N GLU A 300 -26.50 -22.01 -20.14
CA GLU A 300 -27.87 -22.25 -20.56
C GLU A 300 -28.88 -22.00 -19.43
N GLN A 301 -28.58 -22.48 -18.22
CA GLN A 301 -29.38 -22.21 -17.02
C GLN A 301 -29.45 -20.71 -16.71
N GLU A 302 -28.32 -20.01 -16.80
CA GLU A 302 -28.28 -18.55 -16.59
C GLU A 302 -29.18 -17.82 -17.58
N ARG A 303 -29.14 -18.19 -18.86
CA ARG A 303 -30.03 -17.60 -19.89
C ARG A 303 -31.50 -17.90 -19.60
N ALA A 304 -31.83 -19.13 -19.22
CA ALA A 304 -33.19 -19.52 -18.88
C ALA A 304 -33.70 -18.74 -17.66
N TRP A 305 -32.85 -18.55 -16.65
CA TRP A 305 -33.17 -17.77 -15.47
C TRP A 305 -33.41 -16.29 -15.80
N GLN A 306 -32.55 -15.68 -16.63
CA GLN A 306 -32.72 -14.31 -17.10
C GLN A 306 -34.05 -14.11 -17.86
N LEU A 307 -34.38 -15.02 -18.78
CA LEU A 307 -35.65 -14.98 -19.51
C LEU A 307 -36.87 -15.14 -18.59
N ALA A 308 -36.78 -16.01 -17.58
CA ALA A 308 -37.85 -16.18 -16.59
C ALA A 308 -38.05 -14.91 -15.75
N ARG A 309 -36.95 -14.25 -15.36
CA ARG A 309 -36.98 -12.98 -14.63
C ARG A 309 -37.61 -11.85 -15.45
N GLU A 310 -37.21 -11.70 -16.71
CA GLU A 310 -37.78 -10.69 -17.60
C GLU A 310 -39.29 -10.86 -17.79
N ARG A 311 -39.76 -12.12 -17.90
CA ARG A 311 -41.20 -12.43 -17.94
C ARG A 311 -41.92 -12.04 -16.65
N ALA A 312 -41.35 -12.35 -15.50
CA ALA A 312 -41.91 -11.94 -14.20
C ALA A 312 -42.00 -10.41 -14.08
N ASP A 313 -40.95 -9.69 -14.48
CA ASP A 313 -40.91 -8.22 -14.47
C ASP A 313 -41.90 -7.59 -15.45
N ALA A 314 -42.20 -8.25 -16.58
CA ALA A 314 -43.25 -7.83 -17.50
C ALA A 314 -44.65 -7.99 -16.88
N VAL A 315 -44.92 -9.15 -16.26
CA VAL A 315 -46.20 -9.43 -15.57
C VAL A 315 -46.45 -8.42 -14.45
N LEU A 316 -45.44 -8.10 -13.64
CA LEU A 316 -45.56 -7.10 -12.56
C LEU A 316 -45.87 -5.70 -13.09
N ARG A 317 -45.27 -5.30 -14.22
CA ARG A 317 -45.54 -3.99 -14.85
C ARG A 317 -46.96 -3.89 -15.41
N ASP A 318 -47.49 -4.97 -15.98
CA ASP A 318 -48.85 -4.99 -16.51
C ASP A 318 -49.90 -4.99 -15.38
N ALA A 319 -49.66 -5.72 -14.30
CA ALA A 319 -50.47 -5.64 -13.08
C ALA A 319 -50.50 -4.21 -12.50
N ALA A 320 -49.35 -3.53 -12.41
CA ALA A 320 -49.29 -2.14 -11.93
C ALA A 320 -50.08 -1.15 -12.81
N ARG A 321 -50.14 -1.37 -14.13
CA ARG A 321 -50.92 -0.53 -15.06
C ARG A 321 -52.43 -0.74 -14.94
N ALA A 322 -52.87 -1.95 -14.66
CA ALA A 322 -54.28 -2.28 -14.48
C ALA A 322 -54.87 -1.61 -13.22
N VAL A 323 -54.10 -1.54 -12.14
CA VAL A 323 -54.54 -0.92 -10.86
C VAL A 323 -54.57 0.62 -10.92
N ALA A 324 -53.89 1.25 -11.88
CA ALA A 324 -53.73 2.71 -11.92
C ALA A 324 -54.97 3.52 -12.37
N ARG A 325 -56.05 2.88 -12.81
CA ARG A 325 -57.25 3.56 -13.33
C ARG A 325 -58.49 3.14 -12.55
N LEU A 326 -59.11 4.09 -11.84
CA LEU A 326 -60.40 3.89 -11.19
C LEU A 326 -61.52 4.38 -12.12
N SER A 327 -62.57 3.58 -12.28
CA SER A 327 -63.79 4.00 -13.00
C SER A 327 -64.57 5.03 -12.17
N ASP A 328 -65.47 5.77 -12.83
CA ASP A 328 -66.35 6.69 -12.09
C ASP A 328 -67.22 5.93 -11.10
N ASP A 329 -67.71 4.74 -11.46
CA ASP A 329 -68.53 3.89 -10.60
C ASP A 329 -67.79 3.53 -9.31
N ALA A 330 -66.52 3.10 -9.43
CA ALA A 330 -65.69 2.74 -8.29
C ALA A 330 -65.40 3.94 -7.38
N VAL A 331 -65.24 5.14 -7.95
CA VAL A 331 -65.02 6.37 -7.17
C VAL A 331 -66.32 6.86 -6.52
N ALA A 332 -67.45 6.73 -7.23
CA ALA A 332 -68.78 7.06 -6.72
C ALA A 332 -69.17 6.19 -5.54
N GLU A 333 -68.96 4.88 -5.65
CA GLU A 333 -69.16 3.94 -4.54
C GLU A 333 -68.27 4.29 -3.34
N LEU A 334 -66.98 4.57 -3.57
CA LEU A 334 -66.02 4.89 -2.51
C LEU A 334 -66.40 6.14 -1.70
N PHE A 335 -67.01 7.14 -2.33
CA PHE A 335 -67.39 8.40 -1.67
C PHE A 335 -68.89 8.50 -1.36
N GLY A 336 -69.69 7.47 -1.70
CA GLY A 336 -71.14 7.47 -1.48
C GLY A 336 -71.88 8.58 -2.24
N LEU A 337 -71.42 8.90 -3.46
CA LEU A 337 -72.00 9.94 -4.32
C LEU A 337 -72.58 9.33 -5.59
N ASP A 338 -73.46 10.08 -6.26
CA ASP A 338 -73.96 9.70 -7.57
C ASP A 338 -72.84 9.72 -8.62
N VAL A 339 -72.80 8.69 -9.48
CA VAL A 339 -71.83 8.54 -10.57
C VAL A 339 -71.83 9.79 -11.48
N GLU A 340 -73.00 10.38 -11.75
CA GLU A 340 -73.10 11.58 -12.58
C GLU A 340 -72.41 12.79 -11.95
N LEU A 341 -72.50 12.92 -10.62
CA LEU A 341 -71.83 13.99 -9.87
C LEU A 341 -70.31 13.78 -9.84
N VAL A 342 -69.87 12.54 -9.64
CA VAL A 342 -68.45 12.18 -9.69
C VAL A 342 -67.89 12.44 -11.09
N ALA A 343 -68.57 12.01 -12.16
CA ALA A 343 -68.17 12.28 -13.53
C ALA A 343 -68.01 13.80 -13.80
N ALA A 344 -68.94 14.62 -13.33
CA ALA A 344 -68.89 16.08 -13.45
C ALA A 344 -67.77 16.73 -12.62
N LEU A 345 -67.34 16.10 -11.53
CA LEU A 345 -66.32 16.59 -10.60
C LEU A 345 -64.91 16.10 -10.91
N ARG A 346 -64.74 15.28 -11.95
CA ARG A 346 -63.45 14.77 -12.42
C ARG A 346 -62.37 15.87 -12.43
N PRO A 347 -61.12 15.50 -12.11
CA PRO A 347 -59.99 16.42 -12.28
C PRO A 347 -59.84 16.82 -13.75
N ARG A 348 -59.13 17.93 -14.01
CA ARG A 348 -58.93 18.45 -15.38
C ARG A 348 -58.30 17.45 -16.35
N SER A 349 -57.59 16.45 -15.84
CA SER A 349 -57.05 15.33 -16.63
C SER A 349 -58.13 14.42 -17.24
N GLY A 350 -59.39 14.56 -16.81
CA GLY A 350 -60.53 13.78 -17.29
C GLY A 350 -60.56 12.33 -16.79
N ARG A 351 -59.67 11.94 -15.86
CA ARG A 351 -59.55 10.56 -15.35
C ARG A 351 -59.20 10.54 -13.85
N TRP A 352 -59.72 9.55 -13.13
CA TRP A 352 -59.35 9.28 -11.74
C TRP A 352 -58.05 8.49 -11.66
N ALA A 353 -56.98 9.15 -11.21
CA ALA A 353 -55.74 8.49 -10.85
C ALA A 353 -55.80 8.04 -9.39
N ALA A 354 -55.27 6.86 -9.07
CA ALA A 354 -55.26 6.33 -7.70
C ALA A 354 -54.68 7.32 -6.68
N ALA A 355 -53.54 7.96 -7.00
CA ALA A 355 -52.93 8.97 -6.14
C ALA A 355 -53.83 10.19 -5.87
N TYR A 356 -54.65 10.60 -6.84
CA TYR A 356 -55.58 11.73 -6.68
C TYR A 356 -56.78 11.34 -5.82
N VAL A 357 -57.31 10.12 -6.00
CA VAL A 357 -58.38 9.59 -5.15
C VAL A 357 -57.91 9.43 -3.71
N GLU A 358 -56.68 8.97 -3.50
CA GLU A 358 -56.06 8.89 -2.18
C GLU A 358 -55.91 10.27 -1.51
N GLU A 359 -55.51 11.29 -2.29
CA GLU A 359 -55.46 12.67 -1.80
C GLU A 359 -56.85 13.20 -1.39
N LEU A 360 -57.91 12.85 -2.13
CA LEU A 360 -59.28 13.21 -1.78
C LEU A 360 -59.76 12.56 -0.48
N LEU A 361 -59.41 11.28 -0.25
CA LEU A 361 -59.68 10.59 1.01
C LEU A 361 -58.99 11.26 2.20
N ARG A 362 -57.78 11.78 1.99
CA ARG A 362 -56.98 12.46 3.02
C ARG A 362 -57.46 13.89 3.29
N SER A 363 -57.69 14.66 2.23
CA SER A 363 -58.01 16.09 2.33
C SER A 363 -59.48 16.37 2.63
N ARG A 364 -60.38 15.41 2.34
CA ARG A 364 -61.84 15.48 2.57
C ARG A 364 -62.44 16.86 2.26
N PRO A 365 -62.29 17.35 1.02
CA PRO A 365 -62.86 18.62 0.63
C PRO A 365 -64.38 18.63 0.85
N VAL A 366 -64.92 19.80 1.21
CA VAL A 366 -66.32 19.99 1.62
C VAL A 366 -67.33 19.42 0.60
N TRP A 367 -67.01 19.45 -0.70
CA TRP A 367 -67.90 18.93 -1.74
C TRP A 367 -68.06 17.40 -1.72
N LEU A 368 -67.18 16.67 -1.03
CA LEU A 368 -67.32 15.22 -0.80
C LEU A 368 -68.17 14.87 0.43
N ALA A 369 -68.64 15.87 1.19
CA ALA A 369 -69.37 15.61 2.43
C ALA A 369 -70.75 14.97 2.17
N ASP A 370 -71.47 15.44 1.15
CA ASP A 370 -72.77 14.91 0.74
C ASP A 370 -73.12 15.31 -0.70
N ALA A 371 -74.19 14.72 -1.23
CA ALA A 371 -74.68 14.98 -2.59
C ALA A 371 -75.18 16.42 -2.82
N GLY A 372 -75.57 17.15 -1.77
CA GLY A 372 -75.93 18.57 -1.84
C GLY A 372 -74.71 19.45 -2.05
N ALA A 373 -73.65 19.21 -1.28
CA ALA A 373 -72.36 19.90 -1.39
C ALA A 373 -71.67 19.60 -2.73
N ALA A 374 -71.73 18.36 -3.21
CA ALA A 374 -71.25 17.96 -4.53
C ALA A 374 -71.98 18.72 -5.66
N ARG A 375 -73.31 18.80 -5.60
CA ARG A 375 -74.12 19.57 -6.57
C ARG A 375 -73.81 21.06 -6.56
N ALA A 376 -73.65 21.65 -5.37
CA ALA A 376 -73.25 23.05 -5.23
C ALA A 376 -71.87 23.32 -5.86
N GLU A 377 -70.92 22.39 -5.70
CA GLU A 377 -69.60 22.50 -6.32
C GLU A 377 -69.65 22.34 -7.84
N VAL A 378 -70.44 21.40 -8.36
CA VAL A 378 -70.68 21.27 -9.81
C VAL A 378 -71.25 22.58 -10.36
N ALA A 379 -72.28 23.15 -9.72
CA ALA A 379 -72.87 24.42 -10.12
C ALA A 379 -71.84 25.58 -10.06
N ARG A 380 -71.04 25.65 -8.99
CA ARG A 380 -69.96 26.65 -8.84
C ARG A 380 -68.92 26.53 -9.96
N ARG A 381 -68.53 25.31 -10.32
CA ARG A 381 -67.59 25.04 -11.41
C ARG A 381 -68.19 25.38 -12.78
N ALA A 382 -69.48 25.12 -12.98
CA ALA A 382 -70.21 25.48 -14.20
C ALA A 382 -70.25 27.01 -14.38
N VAL A 383 -70.68 27.77 -13.36
CA VAL A 383 -70.67 29.25 -13.37
C VAL A 383 -69.25 29.79 -13.59
N SER A 384 -68.25 29.18 -12.96
CA SER A 384 -66.84 29.56 -13.15
C SER A 384 -66.31 29.22 -14.54
N ALA A 385 -66.81 28.16 -15.18
CA ALA A 385 -66.48 27.79 -16.56
C ALA A 385 -67.13 28.76 -17.55
N GLU A 386 -68.38 29.13 -17.32
CA GLU A 386 -69.14 30.12 -18.09
C GLU A 386 -68.49 31.51 -18.00
N ARG A 387 -68.17 32.01 -16.79
CA ARG A 387 -67.42 33.26 -16.61
C ARG A 387 -66.08 33.27 -17.34
N ARG A 388 -65.35 32.14 -17.32
CA ARG A 388 -64.09 31.98 -18.07
C ARG A 388 -64.33 31.91 -19.59
N ALA A 389 -65.45 31.38 -20.05
CA ALA A 389 -65.82 31.40 -21.47
C ALA A 389 -66.14 32.84 -21.91
N SER A 390 -67.01 33.54 -21.18
CA SER A 390 -67.36 34.94 -21.45
C SER A 390 -66.14 35.87 -21.42
N ALA A 391 -65.24 35.71 -20.45
CA ALA A 391 -63.98 36.48 -20.40
C ALA A 391 -63.04 36.17 -21.57
N ARG A 392 -63.02 34.93 -22.07
CA ARG A 392 -62.25 34.57 -23.28
C ARG A 392 -62.86 35.21 -24.52
N THR A 393 -64.18 35.21 -24.66
CA THR A 393 -64.90 35.87 -25.77
C THR A 393 -64.64 37.37 -25.77
N ALA A 394 -64.76 38.04 -24.62
CA ALA A 394 -64.48 39.47 -24.50
C ALA A 394 -63.03 39.83 -24.85
N ARG A 395 -62.05 39.01 -24.41
CA ARG A 395 -60.64 39.20 -24.78
C ARG A 395 -60.41 39.01 -26.28
N ARG A 396 -61.02 37.99 -26.89
CA ARG A 396 -60.93 37.75 -28.33
C ARG A 396 -61.55 38.90 -29.13
N LEU A 397 -62.67 39.46 -28.67
CA LEU A 397 -63.24 40.66 -29.27
C LEU A 397 -62.28 41.86 -29.18
N GLY A 398 -61.60 42.03 -28.03
CA GLY A 398 -60.54 43.04 -27.87
C GLY A 398 -59.38 42.84 -28.86
N TRP A 399 -58.96 41.60 -29.09
CA TRP A 399 -57.94 41.28 -30.10
C TRP A 399 -58.40 41.59 -31.53
N ARG A 400 -59.65 41.22 -31.87
CA ARG A 400 -60.25 41.52 -33.18
C ARG A 400 -60.28 43.02 -33.45
N ARG A 401 -60.64 43.84 -32.45
CA ARG A 401 -60.63 45.30 -32.56
C ARG A 401 -59.25 45.87 -32.90
N VAL A 402 -58.21 45.37 -32.24
CA VAL A 402 -56.83 45.83 -32.53
C VAL A 402 -56.40 45.40 -33.92
N TRP A 403 -56.72 44.17 -34.34
CA TRP A 403 -56.42 43.71 -35.70
C TRP A 403 -57.19 44.48 -36.78
N ALA A 404 -58.46 44.79 -36.53
CA ALA A 404 -59.31 45.64 -37.37
C ALA A 404 -58.67 47.02 -37.56
N GLN A 405 -58.21 47.63 -36.47
CA GLN A 405 -57.52 48.92 -36.48
C GLN A 405 -56.19 48.88 -37.24
N VAL A 406 -55.40 47.82 -37.08
CA VAL A 406 -54.10 47.66 -37.77
C VAL A 406 -54.26 47.61 -39.30
N PHE A 407 -55.35 47.04 -39.80
CA PHE A 407 -55.59 46.86 -41.23
C PHE A 407 -56.67 47.77 -41.83
N GLY A 408 -57.30 48.63 -41.03
CA GLY A 408 -58.30 49.59 -41.49
C GLY A 408 -59.64 48.96 -41.92
N VAL A 409 -60.02 47.81 -41.37
CA VAL A 409 -61.25 47.06 -41.72
C VAL A 409 -62.27 47.07 -40.57
N PRO A 410 -63.58 46.89 -40.83
CA PRO A 410 -64.57 46.68 -39.78
C PRO A 410 -64.25 45.46 -38.91
N VAL A 411 -64.59 45.52 -37.61
CA VAL A 411 -64.28 44.45 -36.63
C VAL A 411 -64.99 43.14 -36.98
N GLU A 412 -66.15 43.27 -37.62
CA GLU A 412 -67.02 42.20 -38.10
C GLU A 412 -66.31 41.33 -39.14
N GLU A 413 -65.43 41.92 -39.96
CA GLU A 413 -64.66 41.23 -41.01
C GLU A 413 -63.45 40.47 -40.45
N VAL A 414 -63.00 40.79 -39.24
CA VAL A 414 -61.90 40.08 -38.59
C VAL A 414 -62.42 38.75 -38.01
N PRO A 415 -61.90 37.57 -38.39
CA PRO A 415 -62.41 36.28 -37.90
C PRO A 415 -62.34 36.11 -36.38
N GLU A 416 -63.30 35.37 -35.80
CA GLU A 416 -63.31 35.08 -34.34
C GLU A 416 -62.12 34.24 -33.84
N SER A 417 -61.50 33.51 -34.75
CA SER A 417 -60.36 32.66 -34.48
C SER A 417 -59.03 33.40 -34.37
N VAL A 418 -58.97 34.72 -34.64
CA VAL A 418 -57.69 35.46 -34.63
C VAL A 418 -56.97 35.38 -33.28
N GLY A 419 -55.64 35.23 -33.38
CA GLY A 419 -54.75 35.21 -32.24
C GLY A 419 -54.48 36.59 -31.66
N ARG A 420 -53.77 36.63 -30.54
CA ARG A 420 -53.40 37.89 -29.86
C ARG A 420 -52.54 38.78 -30.78
N PRO A 421 -52.86 40.08 -30.93
CA PRO A 421 -52.10 41.04 -31.72
C PRO A 421 -50.83 41.47 -30.98
N THR A 422 -49.82 40.61 -30.98
CA THR A 422 -48.49 40.97 -30.45
C THR A 422 -47.73 41.82 -31.47
N PRO A 423 -46.76 42.67 -31.07
CA PRO A 423 -46.01 43.50 -32.02
C PRO A 423 -45.32 42.69 -33.13
N ALA A 424 -44.82 41.49 -32.82
CA ALA A 424 -44.23 40.59 -33.81
C ALA A 424 -45.26 40.03 -34.79
N ALA A 425 -46.42 39.59 -34.29
CA ALA A 425 -47.52 39.12 -35.13
C ALA A 425 -48.03 40.24 -36.04
N VAL A 426 -48.17 41.46 -35.52
CA VAL A 426 -48.61 42.64 -36.29
C VAL A 426 -47.62 42.95 -37.41
N ARG A 427 -46.31 43.00 -37.12
CA ARG A 427 -45.28 43.22 -38.15
C ARG A 427 -45.29 42.15 -39.23
N ALA A 428 -45.37 40.88 -38.82
CA ALA A 428 -45.43 39.76 -39.77
C ALA A 428 -46.68 39.81 -40.65
N ALA A 429 -47.82 40.14 -40.05
CA ALA A 429 -49.08 40.27 -40.77
C ALA A 429 -49.09 41.51 -41.68
N LEU A 430 -48.42 42.62 -41.34
CA LEU A 430 -48.29 43.77 -42.25
C LEU A 430 -47.40 43.45 -43.46
N ALA A 431 -46.35 42.66 -43.28
CA ALA A 431 -45.47 42.22 -44.37
C ALA A 431 -46.17 41.26 -45.35
N ALA A 432 -47.13 40.47 -44.85
CA ALA A 432 -47.96 39.60 -45.66
C ALA A 432 -49.40 39.59 -45.13
N PRO A 433 -50.24 40.56 -45.54
CA PRO A 433 -51.59 40.74 -45.00
C PRO A 433 -52.40 39.45 -45.06
N PRO A 434 -53.17 39.07 -44.03
CA PRO A 434 -54.02 37.89 -44.10
C PRO A 434 -55.17 38.13 -45.09
N ARG A 435 -55.74 37.05 -45.65
CA ARG A 435 -56.74 37.15 -46.74
C ARG A 435 -57.93 38.06 -46.42
N TRP A 436 -58.44 38.01 -45.19
CA TRP A 436 -59.55 38.86 -44.73
C TRP A 436 -59.19 40.35 -44.64
N ALA A 437 -57.91 40.69 -44.52
CA ALA A 437 -57.42 42.08 -44.52
C ALA A 437 -57.07 42.59 -45.94
N ARG A 438 -56.97 41.71 -46.94
CA ARG A 438 -56.61 42.09 -48.33
C ARG A 438 -57.78 42.66 -49.12
N VAL A 439 -59.02 42.43 -48.69
CA VAL A 439 -60.23 42.74 -49.46
C VAL A 439 -60.66 44.21 -49.30
N ALA A 440 -60.24 44.90 -48.24
CA ALA A 440 -60.57 46.30 -48.00
C ALA A 440 -59.62 47.32 -48.64
N GLY A 441 -58.54 46.87 -49.30
CA GLY A 441 -57.52 47.72 -49.92
C GLY A 441 -57.57 47.82 -51.45
N GLY A 442 -58.62 47.28 -52.09
CA GLY A 442 -58.78 47.25 -53.55
C GLY A 442 -59.98 48.05 -54.03
N GLY A 443 -59.91 49.38 -53.94
CA GLY A 443 -61.00 50.26 -54.35
C GLY A 443 -60.63 51.75 -54.31
N GLY A 444 -59.50 52.13 -54.91
CA GLY A 444 -59.29 53.51 -55.35
C GLY A 444 -59.65 53.64 -56.83
N ALA A 445 -60.53 54.58 -57.16
CA ALA A 445 -60.89 55.08 -58.51
C ALA A 445 -61.91 54.28 -59.34
N ALA A 446 -63.18 54.70 -59.31
CA ALA A 446 -63.87 55.36 -60.45
C ALA A 446 -65.40 55.46 -60.22
N ALA A 447 -65.92 56.67 -60.47
CA ALA A 447 -67.30 57.03 -60.85
C ALA A 447 -68.42 57.11 -59.78
N VAL A 448 -68.84 58.38 -59.59
CA VAL A 448 -70.04 58.98 -58.96
C VAL A 448 -69.90 59.38 -57.49
#